data_AF-A0A1G3QJG8-F1
#
_entry.id   AF-A0A1G3QJG8-F1
#
_cell.length_a   1.000
_cell.length_b   1.000
_cell.length_c   1.000
_cell.angle_alpha   90.00
_cell.angle_beta   90.00
_cell.angle_gamma   90.00
#
_symmetry.space_group_name_H-M   'P 1'
#
loop_
_entity.id
_entity.type
_entity.pdbx_description
1 polymer ?
#
loop_
_entity_poly.entity_id
_entity_poly.type
_entity_poly.pdbx_seq_one_letter_code
_entity_poly.pdbx_strand_id
1 'polypeptide(L)'
;MASLAAAGFKTSFINGHSPRKRVINMPYEFQYLMKYREHPDPRLSFPFKNYCHFGMSFSEIEQRIRKTDADIFFIQSQFTPYHQESDRIMDLVKTIKPCARVVTGGCHATLYPEHCLSKAGADFVILGEGEESSVELLRCLDERGDLSQVPNLAYRNGSRVVSTQRRYADDIDRFPFPVRELLLERDFHVYRRKAAAMITSRGCPNRCGFCTVRVIWGADYRTRSAGSVVAEIIDCAERFGVTMINFEDDNLFASRDRATVLLEPLVTFRESSGFRLDLTAMNGVSLEGLDDDIVRLMNRAGFSELNISLMSHSPDLQRRHGRPFDSIQFARIAQAARKLGMNVRAYFILGLPGQTIEEVRETIAFLLDLGVRVFPSVYYDVLVPPDEWKMQRSSAFYTETVDMTRDDQVRLFNECRSSW
;
A
#
# COMPACT_ATOMS: atom_id res chain seq x y z
N MET A 1 15.88 4.73 -5.75
CA MET A 1 16.61 5.94 -6.23
C MET A 1 17.71 6.37 -5.28
N ALA A 2 17.43 6.58 -3.98
CA ALA A 2 18.45 6.94 -2.98
C ALA A 2 19.68 6.00 -3.02
N SER A 3 19.46 4.69 -3.04
CA SER A 3 20.53 3.68 -3.13
C SER A 3 21.34 3.75 -4.43
N LEU A 4 20.68 4.07 -5.56
CA LEU A 4 21.37 4.25 -6.84
C LEU A 4 22.27 5.49 -6.81
N ALA A 5 21.77 6.61 -6.28
CA ALA A 5 22.55 7.83 -6.14
C ALA A 5 23.74 7.64 -5.18
N ALA A 6 23.53 6.94 -4.05
CA ALA A 6 24.59 6.59 -3.10
C ALA A 6 25.66 5.68 -3.73
N ALA A 7 25.28 4.83 -4.69
CA ALA A 7 26.21 4.00 -5.46
C ALA A 7 26.91 4.73 -6.62
N GLY A 8 26.68 6.04 -6.79
CA GLY A 8 27.33 6.88 -7.79
C GLY A 8 26.62 6.99 -9.15
N PHE A 9 25.43 6.38 -9.30
CA PHE A 9 24.67 6.48 -10.54
C PHE A 9 23.99 7.84 -10.68
N LYS A 10 24.05 8.43 -11.89
CA LYS A 10 23.24 9.60 -12.24
C LYS A 10 21.77 9.19 -12.29
N THR A 11 20.95 9.82 -11.45
CA THR A 11 19.52 9.52 -11.38
C THR A 11 18.68 10.75 -11.70
N SER A 12 17.47 10.52 -12.23
CA SER A 12 16.46 11.56 -12.40
C SER A 12 15.08 10.97 -12.09
N PHE A 13 14.15 11.82 -11.66
CA PHE A 13 12.80 11.41 -11.28
C PHE A 13 11.75 12.07 -12.15
N ILE A 14 10.97 11.27 -12.87
CA ILE A 14 9.74 11.73 -13.53
C ILE A 14 8.62 11.61 -12.51
N ASN A 15 8.39 12.71 -11.78
CA ASN A 15 7.30 12.79 -10.82
C ASN A 15 5.95 12.86 -11.55
N GLY A 16 5.28 11.72 -11.73
CA GLY A 16 3.96 11.64 -12.38
C GLY A 16 2.80 12.19 -11.53
N HIS A 17 3.04 12.53 -10.26
CA HIS A 17 2.00 13.01 -9.36
C HIS A 17 1.54 14.43 -9.74
N SER A 18 0.22 14.59 -9.83
CA SER A 18 -0.44 15.87 -10.09
C SER A 18 -1.80 15.84 -9.40
N PRO A 19 -2.25 16.94 -8.76
CA PRO A 19 -3.58 17.02 -8.17
C PRO A 19 -4.70 17.03 -9.23
N ARG A 20 -4.34 17.03 -10.52
CA ARG A 20 -5.28 17.00 -11.63
C ARG A 20 -6.02 15.67 -11.67
N LYS A 21 -7.34 15.76 -11.67
CA LYS A 21 -8.30 14.69 -11.89
C LYS A 21 -9.01 14.94 -13.21
N ARG A 22 -8.92 14.00 -14.15
CA ARG A 22 -9.63 14.08 -15.44
C ARG A 22 -10.70 13.00 -15.49
N VAL A 23 -11.94 13.41 -15.73
CA VAL A 23 -13.01 12.46 -16.04
C VAL A 23 -12.76 11.92 -17.44
N ILE A 24 -12.74 10.60 -17.57
CA ILE A 24 -12.53 9.89 -18.83
C ILE A 24 -13.66 8.89 -19.03
N ASN A 25 -13.82 8.41 -20.26
CA ASN A 25 -14.86 7.42 -20.57
C ASN A 25 -14.65 6.17 -19.73
N MET A 26 -15.75 5.68 -19.15
CA MET A 26 -15.76 4.41 -18.44
C MET A 26 -15.58 3.27 -19.46
N PRO A 27 -14.62 2.35 -19.25
CA PRO A 27 -14.48 1.17 -20.08
C PRO A 27 -15.76 0.33 -20.09
N TYR A 28 -16.02 -0.38 -21.20
CA TYR A 28 -17.24 -1.19 -21.38
C TYR A 28 -17.43 -2.21 -20.24
N GLU A 29 -16.33 -2.81 -19.79
CA GLU A 29 -16.30 -3.83 -18.75
C GLU A 29 -16.85 -3.32 -17.41
N PHE A 30 -16.82 -2.00 -17.16
CA PHE A 30 -17.37 -1.37 -15.96
C PHE A 30 -18.80 -0.83 -16.14
N GLN A 31 -19.44 -0.98 -17.31
CA GLN A 31 -20.77 -0.41 -17.56
C GLN A 31 -21.85 -0.97 -16.63
N TYR A 32 -21.67 -2.16 -16.05
CA TYR A 32 -22.59 -2.69 -15.03
C TYR A 32 -22.69 -1.76 -13.80
N LEU A 33 -21.69 -0.91 -13.55
CA LEU A 33 -21.71 0.05 -12.44
C LEU A 33 -22.67 1.22 -12.68
N MET A 34 -23.07 1.46 -13.94
CA MET A 34 -23.93 2.59 -14.29
C MET A 34 -25.30 2.52 -13.60
N LYS A 35 -25.81 1.31 -13.33
CA LYS A 35 -27.07 1.14 -12.60
C LYS A 35 -27.04 1.75 -11.20
N TYR A 36 -25.85 1.92 -10.61
CA TYR A 36 -25.70 2.46 -9.27
C TYR A 36 -25.38 3.97 -9.22
N ARG A 37 -25.14 4.61 -10.38
CA ARG A 37 -24.78 6.04 -10.41
C ARG A 37 -25.92 6.94 -9.91
N GLU A 38 -27.15 6.59 -10.27
CA GLU A 38 -28.39 7.29 -9.93
C GLU A 38 -29.50 6.26 -9.62
N HIS A 39 -29.19 5.32 -8.72
CA HIS A 39 -30.14 4.26 -8.35
C HIS A 39 -31.34 4.83 -7.56
N PRO A 40 -32.59 4.39 -7.83
CA PRO A 40 -33.77 4.87 -7.10
C PRO A 40 -33.74 4.60 -5.58
N ASP A 41 -33.19 3.46 -5.17
CA ASP A 41 -32.85 3.18 -3.77
C ASP A 41 -31.51 3.87 -3.42
N PRO A 42 -31.48 4.93 -2.59
CA PRO A 42 -30.26 5.66 -2.25
C PRO A 42 -29.22 4.78 -1.54
N ARG A 43 -29.64 3.68 -0.90
CA ARG A 43 -28.72 2.70 -0.28
C ARG A 43 -27.89 1.94 -1.31
N LEU A 44 -28.31 1.95 -2.57
CA LEU A 44 -27.58 1.35 -3.69
C LEU A 44 -26.87 2.39 -4.56
N SER A 45 -26.86 3.66 -4.15
CA SER A 45 -26.16 4.71 -4.90
C SER A 45 -24.65 4.70 -4.62
N PHE A 46 -23.82 4.87 -5.66
CA PHE A 46 -22.37 4.86 -5.50
C PHE A 46 -21.81 6.18 -4.94
N PRO A 47 -20.77 6.13 -4.07
CA PRO A 47 -19.99 7.31 -3.71
C PRO A 47 -19.35 8.00 -4.92
N PHE A 48 -18.91 7.21 -5.89
CA PHE A 48 -18.07 7.66 -6.99
C PHE A 48 -18.89 7.78 -8.27
N LYS A 49 -18.98 9.01 -8.80
CA LYS A 49 -19.81 9.31 -9.97
C LYS A 49 -19.09 9.21 -11.32
N ASN A 50 -17.75 9.24 -11.31
CA ASN A 50 -16.94 9.41 -12.51
C ASN A 50 -15.78 8.41 -12.53
N TYR A 51 -15.53 7.82 -13.71
CA TYR A 51 -14.28 7.12 -13.99
C TYR A 51 -13.19 8.16 -14.30
N CYS A 52 -12.07 8.11 -13.59
CA CYS A 52 -11.11 9.21 -13.57
C CYS A 52 -9.67 8.74 -13.78
N HIS A 53 -8.91 9.53 -14.53
CA HIS A 53 -7.45 9.50 -14.56
C HIS A 53 -6.90 10.49 -13.53
N PHE A 54 -6.01 10.03 -12.66
CA PHE A 54 -5.32 10.86 -11.68
C PHE A 54 -3.85 11.06 -12.07
N GLY A 55 -3.30 12.23 -11.81
CA GLY A 55 -1.89 12.52 -12.12
C GLY A 55 -1.66 13.07 -13.53
N MET A 56 -0.41 13.00 -14.01
CA MET A 56 -0.05 13.43 -15.36
C MET A 56 -0.73 12.58 -16.43
N SER A 57 -1.02 13.20 -17.58
CA SER A 57 -1.51 12.48 -18.75
C SER A 57 -0.37 11.72 -19.42
N PHE A 58 -0.70 10.71 -20.21
CA PHE A 58 0.30 9.98 -21.01
C PHE A 58 1.09 10.89 -21.96
N SER A 59 0.46 11.92 -22.52
CA SER A 59 1.16 12.92 -23.36
C SER A 59 2.17 13.73 -22.55
N GLU A 60 1.83 14.12 -21.33
CA GLU A 60 2.78 14.81 -20.44
C GLU A 60 3.94 13.89 -20.04
N ILE A 61 3.67 12.62 -19.73
CA ILE A 61 4.69 11.62 -19.41
C ILE A 61 5.62 11.39 -20.61
N GLU A 62 5.07 11.23 -21.82
CA GLU A 62 5.83 11.13 -23.06
C GLU A 62 6.77 12.32 -23.26
N GLN A 63 6.28 13.56 -23.08
CA GLN A 63 7.11 14.76 -23.18
C GLN A 63 8.26 14.76 -22.16
N ARG A 64 8.05 14.21 -20.96
CA ARG A 64 9.11 14.06 -19.95
C ARG A 64 10.13 13.02 -20.40
N ILE A 65 9.68 11.85 -20.86
CA ILE A 65 10.57 10.79 -21.38
C ILE A 65 11.44 11.31 -22.53
N ARG A 66 10.87 12.08 -23.46
CA ARG A 66 11.62 12.68 -24.59
C ARG A 66 12.73 13.63 -24.16
N LYS A 67 12.56 14.32 -23.02
CA LYS A 67 13.50 15.32 -22.51
C LYS A 67 14.64 14.73 -21.67
N THR A 68 14.56 13.46 -21.28
CA THR A 68 15.64 12.83 -20.51
C THR A 68 16.71 12.25 -21.45
N ASP A 69 17.94 12.20 -20.96
CA ASP A 69 19.07 11.47 -21.56
C ASP A 69 19.20 10.05 -20.98
N ALA A 70 18.22 9.57 -20.21
CA ALA A 70 18.30 8.29 -19.54
C ALA A 70 18.28 7.11 -20.53
N ASP A 71 19.16 6.13 -20.28
CA ASP A 71 19.25 4.85 -20.99
C ASP A 71 18.44 3.74 -20.30
N ILE A 72 18.13 3.92 -19.02
CA ILE A 72 17.44 2.92 -18.19
C ILE A 72 16.29 3.60 -17.44
N PHE A 73 15.09 3.03 -17.56
CA PHE A 73 13.88 3.55 -16.94
C PHE A 73 13.36 2.54 -15.91
N PHE A 74 13.30 2.98 -14.66
CA PHE A 74 12.65 2.25 -13.58
C PHE A 74 11.17 2.67 -13.50
N ILE A 75 10.25 1.74 -13.74
CA ILE A 75 8.80 1.98 -13.75
C ILE A 75 8.16 1.12 -12.67
N GLN A 76 7.53 1.75 -11.68
CA GLN A 76 6.89 1.05 -10.58
C GLN A 76 5.49 0.54 -10.98
N SER A 77 5.23 -0.74 -10.75
CA SER A 77 3.93 -1.40 -10.94
C SER A 77 3.46 -1.99 -9.61
N GLN A 78 2.68 -1.21 -8.86
CA GLN A 78 2.22 -1.60 -7.52
C GLN A 78 0.93 -2.41 -7.55
N PHE A 79 -0.09 -1.93 -8.27
CA PHE A 79 -1.43 -2.44 -8.10
C PHE A 79 -1.89 -3.23 -9.32
N THR A 80 -2.16 -4.53 -9.13
CA THR A 80 -2.68 -5.42 -10.18
C THR A 80 -3.91 -4.85 -10.89
N PRO A 81 -4.90 -4.22 -10.22
CA PRO A 81 -6.07 -3.65 -10.91
C PRO A 81 -5.79 -2.42 -11.79
N TYR A 82 -4.58 -1.86 -11.67
CA TYR A 82 -4.11 -0.68 -12.39
C TYR A 82 -2.83 -0.96 -13.20
N HIS A 83 -2.46 -2.23 -13.39
CA HIS A 83 -1.22 -2.62 -14.10
C HIS A 83 -1.13 -2.02 -15.52
N GLN A 84 -2.27 -1.87 -16.20
CA GLN A 84 -2.35 -1.30 -17.55
C GLN A 84 -1.75 0.12 -17.64
N GLU A 85 -1.78 0.88 -16.55
CA GLU A 85 -1.15 2.20 -16.51
C GLU A 85 0.38 2.09 -16.57
N SER A 86 0.97 1.12 -15.86
CA SER A 86 2.41 0.86 -15.94
C SER A 86 2.82 0.27 -17.28
N ASP A 87 2.04 -0.67 -17.83
CA ASP A 87 2.27 -1.29 -19.15
C ASP A 87 2.34 -0.22 -20.23
N ARG A 88 1.38 0.70 -20.22
CA ARG A 88 1.37 1.81 -21.18
C ARG A 88 2.57 2.74 -21.04
N ILE A 89 3.10 2.96 -19.83
CA ILE A 89 4.32 3.75 -19.65
C ILE A 89 5.54 3.00 -20.18
N MET A 90 5.63 1.69 -19.95
CA MET A 90 6.71 0.84 -20.47
C MET A 90 6.72 0.85 -22.01
N ASP A 91 5.56 0.70 -22.64
CA ASP A 91 5.39 0.79 -24.10
C ASP A 91 5.77 2.16 -24.65
N LEU A 92 5.40 3.25 -23.95
CA LEU A 92 5.81 4.61 -24.34
C LEU A 92 7.32 4.76 -24.31
N VAL A 93 8.01 4.27 -23.27
CA VAL A 93 9.48 4.29 -23.22
C VAL A 93 10.06 3.54 -24.41
N LYS A 94 9.58 2.32 -24.70
CA LYS A 94 10.07 1.52 -25.83
C LYS A 94 9.79 2.14 -27.19
N THR A 95 8.68 2.86 -27.33
CA THR A 95 8.33 3.57 -28.57
C THR A 95 9.22 4.79 -28.78
N ILE A 96 9.47 5.57 -27.72
CA ILE A 96 10.21 6.83 -27.80
C ILE A 96 11.73 6.59 -27.84
N LYS A 97 12.20 5.62 -27.07
CA LYS A 97 13.62 5.26 -26.92
C LYS A 97 13.78 3.73 -27.05
N PRO A 98 13.78 3.18 -28.28
CA PRO A 98 13.81 1.72 -28.50
C PRO A 98 15.02 1.01 -27.88
N CYS A 99 16.16 1.69 -27.76
CA CYS A 99 17.37 1.15 -27.15
C CYS A 99 17.37 1.20 -25.62
N ALA A 100 16.44 1.94 -25.00
CA ALA A 100 16.40 2.07 -23.55
C ALA A 100 15.99 0.76 -22.88
N ARG A 101 16.58 0.49 -21.72
CA ARG A 101 16.18 -0.63 -20.86
C ARG A 101 15.06 -0.21 -19.93
N VAL A 102 14.07 -1.08 -19.78
CA VAL A 102 12.94 -0.91 -18.88
C VAL A 102 13.09 -1.93 -17.75
N VAL A 103 13.20 -1.41 -16.53
CA VAL A 103 13.18 -2.18 -15.29
C VAL A 103 11.87 -1.88 -14.59
N THR A 104 11.11 -2.91 -14.20
CA THR A 104 9.91 -2.73 -13.39
C THR A 104 10.01 -3.46 -12.06
N GLY A 105 9.15 -3.09 -11.10
CA GLY A 105 9.12 -3.65 -9.76
C GLY A 105 7.89 -3.15 -9.00
N GLY A 106 7.68 -3.64 -7.78
CA GLY A 106 6.47 -3.40 -6.99
C GLY A 106 5.60 -4.64 -6.89
N CYS A 107 4.47 -4.54 -6.19
CA CYS A 107 3.68 -5.72 -5.82
C CYS A 107 3.14 -6.48 -7.05
N HIS A 108 2.59 -5.79 -8.04
CA HIS A 108 2.10 -6.45 -9.28
C HIS A 108 3.24 -7.14 -10.04
N ALA A 109 4.34 -6.42 -10.28
CA ALA A 109 5.48 -6.98 -10.99
C ALA A 109 6.13 -8.18 -10.26
N THR A 110 6.09 -8.18 -8.93
CA THR A 110 6.56 -9.31 -8.12
C THR A 110 5.65 -10.52 -8.23
N LEU A 111 4.34 -10.32 -8.29
CA LEU A 111 3.36 -11.40 -8.44
C LEU A 111 3.34 -11.97 -9.86
N TYR A 112 3.56 -11.14 -10.88
CA TYR A 112 3.38 -11.48 -12.29
C TYR A 112 4.55 -11.05 -13.18
N PRO A 113 5.78 -11.50 -12.90
CA PRO A 113 6.96 -11.11 -13.69
C PRO A 113 6.85 -11.55 -15.15
N GLU A 114 6.22 -12.69 -15.44
CA GLU A 114 6.00 -13.18 -16.81
C GLU A 114 5.13 -12.23 -17.62
N HIS A 115 4.10 -11.63 -17.01
CA HIS A 115 3.28 -10.62 -17.69
C HIS A 115 4.12 -9.40 -18.05
N CYS A 116 4.88 -8.88 -17.08
CA CYS A 116 5.72 -7.71 -17.28
C CYS A 116 6.77 -7.93 -18.39
N LEU A 117 7.41 -9.09 -18.38
CA LEU A 117 8.47 -9.43 -19.33
C LEU A 117 7.91 -9.80 -20.71
N SER A 118 6.86 -10.59 -20.80
CA SER A 118 6.42 -11.13 -22.09
C SER A 118 5.35 -10.29 -22.77
N LYS A 119 4.65 -9.41 -22.05
CA LYS A 119 3.52 -8.63 -22.57
C LYS A 119 3.65 -7.12 -22.39
N ALA A 120 4.21 -6.65 -21.27
CA ALA A 120 4.21 -5.23 -20.92
C ALA A 120 5.44 -4.43 -21.37
N GLY A 121 6.43 -5.05 -22.02
CA GLY A 121 7.61 -4.35 -22.55
C GLY A 121 8.77 -4.17 -21.57
N ALA A 122 8.75 -4.81 -20.39
CA ALA A 122 9.89 -4.81 -19.48
C ALA A 122 11.05 -5.66 -20.02
N ASP A 123 12.30 -5.23 -19.77
CA ASP A 123 13.49 -6.06 -19.97
C ASP A 123 13.86 -6.84 -18.71
N PHE A 124 13.60 -6.23 -17.55
CA PHE A 124 13.94 -6.75 -16.24
C PHE A 124 12.82 -6.48 -15.25
N VAL A 125 12.63 -7.39 -14.31
CA VAL A 125 11.72 -7.24 -13.18
C VAL A 125 12.50 -7.44 -11.88
N ILE A 126 12.38 -6.49 -10.96
CA ILE A 126 12.87 -6.61 -9.60
C ILE A 126 11.75 -7.14 -8.72
N LEU A 127 12.00 -8.27 -8.08
CA LEU A 127 11.05 -9.01 -7.26
C LEU A 127 11.18 -8.57 -5.78
N GLY A 128 10.17 -7.89 -5.24
CA GLY A 128 10.17 -7.35 -3.88
C GLY A 128 11.15 -6.19 -3.67
N GLU A 129 12.17 -6.39 -2.83
CA GLU A 129 13.13 -5.33 -2.46
C GLU A 129 14.05 -4.96 -3.60
N GLY A 130 14.12 -3.66 -3.90
CA GLY A 130 14.83 -3.16 -5.06
C GLY A 130 16.05 -2.31 -4.76
N GLU A 131 16.31 -1.94 -3.51
CA GLU A 131 17.39 -1.03 -3.16
C GLU A 131 18.77 -1.60 -3.53
N GLU A 132 19.06 -2.84 -3.14
CA GLU A 132 20.30 -3.54 -3.49
C GLU A 132 20.25 -4.05 -4.94
N SER A 133 19.16 -4.73 -5.32
CA SER A 133 19.01 -5.34 -6.65
C SER A 133 19.09 -4.34 -7.80
N SER A 134 18.61 -3.10 -7.61
CA SER A 134 18.75 -2.08 -8.65
C SER A 134 20.21 -1.68 -8.86
N VAL A 135 20.99 -1.58 -7.77
CA VAL A 135 22.42 -1.23 -7.83
C VAL A 135 23.19 -2.36 -8.50
N GLU A 136 22.97 -3.60 -8.07
CA GLU A 136 23.63 -4.79 -8.62
C GLU A 136 23.27 -5.03 -10.09
N LEU A 137 22.01 -4.78 -10.48
CA LEU A 137 21.61 -4.84 -11.88
C LEU A 137 22.38 -3.83 -12.74
N LEU A 138 22.48 -2.57 -12.31
CA LEU A 138 23.18 -1.55 -13.09
C LEU A 138 24.67 -1.86 -13.21
N ARG A 139 25.33 -2.27 -12.13
CA ARG A 139 26.74 -2.71 -12.17
C ARG A 139 26.93 -3.88 -13.13
N CYS A 140 26.07 -4.89 -13.02
CA CYS A 140 26.10 -6.04 -13.91
C CYS A 140 25.94 -5.65 -15.39
N LEU A 141 25.09 -4.67 -15.70
CA LEU A 141 24.91 -4.19 -17.08
C LEU A 141 26.13 -3.42 -17.59
N ASP A 142 26.73 -2.57 -16.76
CA ASP A 142 27.92 -1.79 -17.11
C ASP A 142 29.14 -2.70 -17.35
N GLU A 143 29.32 -3.71 -16.50
CA GLU A 143 30.42 -4.67 -16.57
C GLU A 143 30.18 -5.82 -17.55
N ARG A 144 28.97 -5.91 -18.13
CA ARG A 144 28.50 -7.06 -18.93
C ARG A 144 28.65 -8.39 -18.18
N GLY A 145 28.36 -8.34 -16.88
CA GLY A 145 28.41 -9.48 -15.97
C GLY A 145 27.26 -10.48 -16.19
N ASP A 146 27.25 -11.50 -15.33
CA ASP A 146 26.21 -12.53 -15.35
C ASP A 146 24.98 -12.11 -14.54
N LEU A 147 23.85 -11.91 -15.25
CA LEU A 147 22.56 -11.57 -14.66
C LEU A 147 22.06 -12.60 -13.64
N SER A 148 22.54 -13.85 -13.68
CA SER A 148 22.19 -14.88 -12.70
C SER A 148 22.65 -14.54 -11.27
N GLN A 149 23.64 -13.65 -11.14
CA GLN A 149 24.20 -13.22 -9.86
C GLN A 149 23.46 -12.02 -9.25
N VAL A 150 22.60 -11.35 -10.01
CA VAL A 150 21.83 -10.19 -9.51
C VAL A 150 20.68 -10.71 -8.64
N PRO A 151 20.59 -10.40 -7.34
CA PRO A 151 19.53 -10.91 -6.47
C PRO A 151 18.16 -10.33 -6.85
N ASN A 152 17.08 -11.07 -6.58
CA ASN A 152 15.70 -10.65 -6.84
C ASN A 152 15.38 -10.26 -8.30
N LEU A 153 16.12 -10.76 -9.28
CA LEU A 153 15.93 -10.38 -10.68
C LEU A 153 15.14 -11.44 -11.42
N ALA A 154 14.10 -11.04 -12.16
CA ALA A 154 13.52 -11.83 -13.22
C ALA A 154 13.81 -11.20 -14.59
N TYR A 155 14.16 -12.04 -15.56
CA TYR A 155 14.54 -11.61 -16.91
C TYR A 155 14.29 -12.72 -17.93
N ARG A 156 14.36 -12.38 -19.23
CA ARG A 156 14.27 -13.35 -20.32
C ARG A 156 15.64 -13.93 -20.65
N ASN A 157 15.78 -15.25 -20.55
CA ASN A 157 16.89 -16.00 -21.10
C ASN A 157 16.39 -16.78 -22.34
N GLY A 158 16.62 -16.21 -23.53
CA GLY A 158 15.99 -16.66 -24.76
C GLY A 158 14.47 -16.50 -24.70
N SER A 159 13.73 -17.59 -24.88
CA SER A 159 12.25 -17.62 -24.80
C SER A 159 11.71 -17.83 -23.39
N ARG A 160 12.56 -18.12 -22.40
CA ARG A 160 12.12 -18.45 -21.03
C ARG A 160 12.29 -17.27 -20.11
N VAL A 161 11.32 -17.07 -19.23
CA VAL A 161 11.48 -16.21 -18.05
C VAL A 161 12.20 -17.03 -16.98
N VAL A 162 13.25 -16.44 -16.41
CA VAL A 162 14.01 -17.00 -15.28
C VAL A 162 14.06 -15.98 -14.16
N SER A 163 14.08 -16.45 -12.92
CA SER A 163 14.21 -15.63 -11.72
C SER A 163 15.41 -16.09 -10.89
N THR A 164 16.19 -15.14 -10.38
CA THR A 164 17.29 -15.41 -9.46
C THR A 164 16.78 -15.57 -8.03
N GLN A 165 17.66 -15.99 -7.13
CA GLN A 165 17.32 -16.22 -5.72
C GLN A 165 16.79 -14.92 -5.07
N ARG A 166 15.70 -15.06 -4.31
CA ARG A 166 15.17 -13.98 -3.49
C ARG A 166 16.10 -13.71 -2.31
N ARG A 167 16.50 -12.45 -2.13
CA ARG A 167 17.30 -11.96 -1.00
C ARG A 167 16.61 -10.75 -0.40
N TYR A 168 16.53 -10.73 0.93
CA TYR A 168 15.99 -9.61 1.68
C TYR A 168 17.11 -9.00 2.51
N ALA A 169 17.08 -7.68 2.71
CA ALA A 169 18.07 -7.00 3.53
C ALA A 169 17.90 -7.39 5.00
N ASP A 170 18.97 -7.88 5.65
CA ASP A 170 18.95 -8.21 7.07
C ASP A 170 18.81 -6.93 7.93
N ASP A 171 19.52 -5.88 7.54
CA ASP A 171 19.45 -4.55 8.16
C ASP A 171 18.82 -3.56 7.18
N ILE A 172 17.70 -2.98 7.59
CA ILE A 172 16.98 -1.96 6.81
C ILE A 172 17.65 -0.59 6.98
N ASP A 173 18.30 -0.32 8.11
CA ASP A 173 18.89 0.98 8.43
C ASP A 173 20.12 1.31 7.58
N ARG A 174 20.74 0.32 6.94
CA ARG A 174 21.82 0.54 5.98
C ARG A 174 21.37 1.32 4.73
N PHE A 175 20.07 1.36 4.45
CA PHE A 175 19.54 2.07 3.28
C PHE A 175 19.40 3.57 3.57
N PRO A 176 19.78 4.43 2.61
CA PRO A 176 19.59 5.87 2.76
C PRO A 176 18.10 6.22 2.83
N PHE A 177 17.78 7.32 3.51
CA PHE A 177 16.42 7.85 3.53
C PHE A 177 15.90 8.15 2.11
N PRO A 178 14.58 8.09 1.90
CA PRO A 178 13.97 8.50 0.63
C PRO A 178 14.39 9.92 0.22
N VAL A 179 14.75 10.09 -1.07
CA VAL A 179 15.19 11.38 -1.66
C VAL A 179 13.99 12.32 -1.85
N ARG A 180 13.50 12.87 -0.74
CA ARG A 180 12.28 13.70 -0.68
C ARG A 180 12.45 15.07 -1.34
N GLU A 181 13.68 15.50 -1.61
CA GLU A 181 14.01 16.73 -2.33
C GLU A 181 13.54 16.70 -3.80
N LEU A 182 13.25 15.51 -4.34
CA LEU A 182 12.68 15.33 -5.68
C LEU A 182 11.17 15.49 -5.72
N LEU A 183 10.53 15.58 -4.56
CA LEU A 183 9.11 15.84 -4.42
C LEU A 183 8.83 17.35 -4.46
N LEU A 184 7.65 17.71 -4.93
CA LEU A 184 7.14 19.08 -4.89
C LEU A 184 6.37 19.29 -3.60
N GLU A 185 6.23 20.54 -3.15
CA GLU A 185 5.48 20.88 -1.94
C GLU A 185 4.06 20.26 -1.93
N ARG A 186 3.38 20.23 -3.08
CA ARG A 186 2.04 19.63 -3.22
C ARG A 186 2.00 18.12 -2.95
N ASP A 187 3.12 17.43 -3.11
CA ASP A 187 3.20 15.97 -2.95
C ASP A 187 3.24 15.57 -1.48
N PHE A 188 3.57 16.52 -0.60
CA PHE A 188 3.45 16.36 0.85
C PHE A 188 2.03 16.62 1.35
N HIS A 189 1.05 17.00 0.53
CA HIS A 189 -0.26 17.40 1.05
C HIS A 189 -1.25 16.22 1.09
N VAL A 190 -1.60 15.80 2.31
CA VAL A 190 -2.62 14.78 2.59
C VAL A 190 -3.62 15.37 3.60
N TYR A 191 -4.93 15.31 3.32
CA TYR A 191 -6.00 15.88 4.16
C TYR A 191 -5.74 17.33 4.65
N ARG A 192 -5.22 18.19 3.78
CA ARG A 192 -4.86 19.60 4.07
C ARG A 192 -3.71 19.78 5.07
N ARG A 193 -2.95 18.72 5.35
CA ARG A 193 -1.74 18.75 6.18
C ARG A 193 -0.53 18.41 5.33
N LYS A 194 0.65 18.89 5.76
CA LYS A 194 1.93 18.43 5.20
C LYS A 194 2.30 17.11 5.88
N ALA A 195 2.19 16.03 5.14
CA ALA A 195 2.42 14.67 5.58
C ALA A 195 3.57 14.02 4.80
N ALA A 196 4.29 13.11 5.46
CA ALA A 196 5.20 12.18 4.81
C ALA A 196 4.79 10.75 5.13
N ALA A 197 4.84 9.88 4.12
CA ALA A 197 4.79 8.44 4.32
C ALA A 197 6.13 7.95 4.88
N MET A 198 6.06 6.98 5.79
CA MET A 198 7.22 6.35 6.41
C MET A 198 6.98 4.86 6.60
N ILE A 199 8.03 4.06 6.42
CA ILE A 199 8.02 2.63 6.70
C ILE A 199 9.06 2.37 7.79
N THR A 200 8.64 1.68 8.85
CA THR A 200 9.50 1.35 9.99
C THR A 200 9.83 -0.15 10.07
N SER A 201 9.20 -0.96 9.24
CA SER A 201 9.36 -2.42 9.15
C SER A 201 8.91 -2.95 7.78
N ARG A 202 9.37 -4.15 7.43
CA ARG A 202 9.00 -4.85 6.20
C ARG A 202 8.56 -6.27 6.49
N GLY A 203 7.52 -6.71 5.79
CA GLY A 203 6.89 -8.02 5.99
C GLY A 203 5.88 -8.02 7.13
N CYS A 204 5.30 -9.19 7.38
CA CYS A 204 4.32 -9.41 8.44
C CYS A 204 4.38 -10.88 8.87
N PRO A 205 4.38 -11.20 10.18
CA PRO A 205 4.44 -12.59 10.65
C PRO A 205 3.13 -13.36 10.42
N ASN A 206 2.03 -12.64 10.17
CA ASN A 206 0.71 -13.26 9.97
C ASN A 206 0.62 -13.97 8.60
N ARG A 207 -0.20 -15.03 8.55
CA ARG A 207 -0.37 -15.89 7.36
C ARG A 207 -1.80 -15.83 6.81
N CYS A 208 -2.34 -14.62 6.75
CA CYS A 208 -3.71 -14.38 6.32
C CYS A 208 -3.92 -14.88 4.88
N GLY A 209 -4.91 -15.73 4.65
CA GLY A 209 -5.16 -16.37 3.35
C GLY A 209 -5.51 -15.40 2.21
N PHE A 210 -5.99 -14.19 2.54
CA PHE A 210 -6.36 -13.14 1.59
C PHE A 210 -5.23 -12.14 1.27
N CYS A 211 -4.05 -12.27 1.91
CA CYS A 211 -3.02 -11.23 1.89
C CYS A 211 -1.80 -11.64 1.04
N THR A 212 -1.28 -10.71 0.22
CA THR A 212 -0.11 -10.95 -0.64
C THR A 212 1.22 -10.55 -0.01
N VAL A 213 1.22 -9.91 1.17
CA VAL A 213 2.43 -9.38 1.84
C VAL A 213 3.53 -10.42 1.95
N ARG A 214 3.19 -11.66 2.32
CA ARG A 214 4.17 -12.74 2.48
C ARG A 214 4.79 -13.20 1.15
N VAL A 215 4.03 -13.13 0.06
CA VAL A 215 4.54 -13.44 -1.29
C VAL A 215 5.52 -12.37 -1.75
N ILE A 216 5.25 -11.11 -1.41
CA ILE A 216 6.06 -9.96 -1.82
C ILE A 216 7.34 -9.85 -0.98
N TRP A 217 7.19 -9.86 0.34
CA TRP A 217 8.24 -9.52 1.30
C TRP A 217 8.88 -10.72 2.00
N GLY A 218 8.43 -11.94 1.71
CA GLY A 218 8.90 -13.15 2.38
C GLY A 218 8.21 -13.38 3.72
N ALA A 219 8.72 -14.35 4.48
CA ALA A 219 8.10 -14.78 5.74
C ALA A 219 8.58 -14.01 6.98
N ASP A 220 9.62 -13.20 6.84
CA ASP A 220 10.27 -12.54 7.97
C ASP A 220 9.67 -11.15 8.23
N TYR A 221 9.72 -10.73 9.48
CA TYR A 221 9.37 -9.39 9.93
C TYR A 221 10.64 -8.67 10.37
N ARG A 222 11.03 -7.64 9.62
CA ARG A 222 12.30 -6.93 9.82
C ARG A 222 12.01 -5.47 10.13
N THR A 223 12.76 -4.87 11.03
CA THR A 223 12.44 -3.56 11.60
C THR A 223 13.64 -2.63 11.52
N ARG A 224 13.37 -1.35 11.35
CA ARG A 224 14.34 -0.28 11.54
C ARG A 224 14.53 -0.02 13.03
N SER A 225 15.71 0.48 13.41
CA SER A 225 15.91 0.99 14.76
C SER A 225 15.03 2.21 15.00
N ALA A 226 14.57 2.39 16.24
CA ALA A 226 13.79 3.56 16.60
C ALA A 226 14.59 4.87 16.44
N GLY A 227 15.91 4.82 16.61
CA GLY A 227 16.80 5.96 16.34
C GLY A 227 16.79 6.38 14.87
N SER A 228 16.88 5.42 13.94
CA SER A 228 16.74 5.66 12.49
C SER A 228 15.38 6.25 12.13
N VAL A 229 14.30 5.74 12.73
CA VAL A 229 12.94 6.28 12.55
C VAL A 229 12.85 7.73 13.04
N VAL A 230 13.30 8.02 14.25
CA VAL A 230 13.29 9.40 14.80
C VAL A 230 14.15 10.34 13.97
N ALA A 231 15.32 9.89 13.49
CA ALA A 231 16.17 10.68 12.61
C ALA A 231 15.47 11.04 11.28
N GLU A 232 14.73 10.12 10.66
CA GLU A 232 13.95 10.44 9.46
C GLU A 232 12.77 11.36 9.76
N ILE A 233 12.14 11.25 10.94
CA ILE A 233 11.09 12.17 11.37
C ILE A 233 11.63 13.58 11.52
N ILE A 234 12.82 13.75 12.12
CA ILE A 234 13.50 15.04 12.25
C ILE A 234 13.81 15.62 10.86
N ASP A 235 14.38 14.81 9.96
CA ASP A 235 14.65 15.21 8.57
C ASP A 235 13.38 15.71 7.86
N CYS A 236 12.26 14.98 8.00
CA CYS A 236 10.96 15.36 7.46
C CYS A 236 10.45 16.69 8.04
N ALA A 237 10.54 16.87 9.36
CA ALA A 237 10.05 18.05 10.04
C ALA A 237 10.89 19.29 9.70
N GLU A 238 12.21 19.20 9.79
CA GLU A 238 13.12 20.33 9.64
C GLU A 238 13.26 20.79 8.19
N ARG A 239 13.39 19.85 7.24
CA ARG A 239 13.73 20.19 5.85
C ARG A 239 12.51 20.39 4.97
N PHE A 240 11.41 19.70 5.28
CA PHE A 240 10.20 19.70 4.46
C PHE A 240 8.96 20.28 5.17
N GLY A 241 9.09 20.66 6.45
CA GLY A 241 8.00 21.26 7.22
C GLY A 241 6.82 20.30 7.42
N VAL A 242 7.10 19.00 7.46
CA VAL A 242 6.08 17.96 7.67
C VAL A 242 5.50 18.08 9.08
N THR A 243 4.18 18.04 9.18
CA THR A 243 3.42 18.10 10.43
C THR A 243 2.68 16.80 10.74
N MET A 244 2.73 15.83 9.83
CA MET A 244 2.10 14.52 9.97
C MET A 244 2.98 13.40 9.41
N ILE A 245 3.11 12.29 10.12
CA ILE A 245 3.74 11.08 9.59
C ILE A 245 2.66 10.01 9.45
N ASN A 246 2.50 9.47 8.24
CA ASN A 246 1.70 8.27 8.02
C ASN A 246 2.62 7.06 7.91
N PHE A 247 2.50 6.14 8.85
CA PHE A 247 3.17 4.86 8.82
C PHE A 247 2.45 3.93 7.84
N GLU A 248 3.20 3.40 6.86
CA GLU A 248 2.73 2.54 5.77
C GLU A 248 3.21 1.09 5.93
N ASP A 249 3.66 0.73 7.13
CA ASP A 249 4.06 -0.64 7.48
C ASP A 249 2.91 -1.62 7.28
N ASP A 250 3.18 -2.78 6.64
CA ASP A 250 2.18 -3.85 6.49
C ASP A 250 1.62 -4.34 7.85
N ASN A 251 2.45 -4.25 8.90
CA ASN A 251 2.04 -4.44 10.28
C ASN A 251 2.94 -3.65 11.24
N LEU A 252 2.53 -2.43 11.58
CA LEU A 252 3.32 -1.53 12.45
C LEU A 252 3.63 -2.13 13.83
N PHE A 253 2.68 -2.86 14.41
CA PHE A 253 2.74 -3.42 15.77
C PHE A 253 2.55 -4.93 15.75
N ALA A 254 3.45 -5.64 15.07
CA ALA A 254 3.44 -7.10 15.01
C ALA A 254 3.51 -7.80 16.39
N SER A 255 3.98 -7.10 17.43
CA SER A 255 3.98 -7.54 18.81
C SER A 255 3.95 -6.34 19.76
N ARG A 256 3.62 -6.58 21.03
CA ARG A 256 3.66 -5.55 22.07
C ARG A 256 5.07 -4.97 22.23
N ASP A 257 6.09 -5.83 22.27
CA ASP A 257 7.49 -5.41 22.40
C ASP A 257 7.92 -4.50 21.24
N ARG A 258 7.51 -4.85 20.02
CA ARG A 258 7.75 -4.01 18.84
C ARG A 258 7.08 -2.64 18.97
N ALA A 259 5.84 -2.60 19.47
CA ALA A 259 5.13 -1.35 19.71
C ALA A 259 5.85 -0.49 20.75
N THR A 260 6.27 -1.08 21.88
CA THR A 260 7.05 -0.39 22.92
C THR A 260 8.36 0.19 22.38
N VAL A 261 9.17 -0.64 21.69
CA VAL A 261 10.46 -0.23 21.09
C VAL A 261 10.30 0.95 20.13
N LEU A 262 9.17 1.04 19.42
CA LEU A 262 8.89 2.18 18.54
C LEU A 262 8.38 3.40 19.29
N LEU A 263 7.38 3.20 20.15
CA LEU A 263 6.60 4.29 20.73
C LEU A 263 7.36 5.03 21.82
N GLU A 264 8.16 4.35 22.64
CA GLU A 264 8.91 5.00 23.72
C GLU A 264 9.86 6.10 23.19
N PRO A 265 10.71 5.84 22.18
CA PRO A 265 11.54 6.89 21.59
C PRO A 265 10.73 8.00 20.91
N LEU A 266 9.58 7.69 20.32
CA LEU A 266 8.69 8.70 19.73
C LEU A 266 8.06 9.61 20.79
N VAL A 267 7.69 9.06 21.94
CA VAL A 267 7.23 9.82 23.11
C VAL A 267 8.34 10.75 23.59
N THR A 268 9.55 10.22 23.84
CA THR A 268 10.70 11.02 24.26
C THR A 268 11.01 12.15 23.26
N PHE A 269 11.01 11.84 21.97
CA PHE A 269 11.20 12.82 20.91
C PHE A 269 10.13 13.92 20.96
N ARG A 270 8.84 13.55 21.04
CA ARG A 270 7.75 14.52 21.07
C ARG A 270 7.79 15.43 22.31
N GLU A 271 8.15 14.87 23.46
CA GLU A 271 8.24 15.59 24.73
C GLU A 271 9.46 16.54 24.77
N SER A 272 10.56 16.22 24.09
CA SER A 272 11.81 16.99 24.15
C SER A 272 12.07 17.93 22.97
N SER A 273 11.55 17.63 21.77
CA SER A 273 11.96 18.33 20.54
C SER A 273 11.23 19.64 20.26
N GLY A 274 10.09 19.89 20.93
CA GLY A 274 9.21 21.01 20.63
C GLY A 274 8.37 20.85 19.35
N PHE A 275 8.62 19.82 18.53
CA PHE A 275 7.78 19.52 17.38
C PHE A 275 6.39 19.03 17.82
N ARG A 276 5.37 19.38 17.03
CA ARG A 276 3.99 18.94 17.20
C ARG A 276 3.58 18.17 15.95
N LEU A 277 4.03 16.92 15.88
CA LEU A 277 3.68 15.99 14.80
C LEU A 277 2.45 15.17 15.17
N ASP A 278 1.58 14.97 14.18
CA ASP A 278 0.51 13.97 14.24
C ASP A 278 1.02 12.66 13.64
N LEU A 279 0.81 11.55 14.34
CA LEU A 279 1.18 10.22 13.86
C LEU A 279 -0.08 9.47 13.47
N THR A 280 -0.05 8.79 12.33
CA THR A 280 -1.15 7.93 11.88
C THR A 280 -0.62 6.65 11.25
N ALA A 281 -1.45 5.61 11.27
CA ALA A 281 -1.28 4.37 10.54
C ALA A 281 -2.62 4.10 9.83
N MET A 282 -2.84 4.76 8.69
CA MET A 282 -4.16 4.78 8.04
C MET A 282 -4.61 3.41 7.51
N ASN A 283 -3.66 2.55 7.14
CA ASN A 283 -3.89 1.18 6.71
C ASN A 283 -4.35 0.24 7.84
N GLY A 284 -4.25 0.69 9.09
CA GLY A 284 -4.72 -0.02 10.29
C GLY A 284 -3.64 -0.88 10.94
N VAL A 285 -3.67 -0.93 12.26
CA VAL A 285 -2.81 -1.77 13.08
C VAL A 285 -3.51 -3.08 13.47
N SER A 286 -2.71 -4.12 13.63
CA SER A 286 -3.19 -5.42 14.11
C SER A 286 -3.36 -5.41 15.64
N LEU A 287 -4.27 -6.21 16.17
CA LEU A 287 -4.64 -6.22 17.59
C LEU A 287 -3.55 -6.84 18.49
N GLU A 288 -2.73 -7.73 17.94
CA GLU A 288 -1.70 -8.53 18.63
C GLU A 288 -0.69 -7.67 19.39
N GLY A 289 -0.40 -6.47 18.88
CA GLY A 289 0.50 -5.52 19.53
C GLY A 289 -0.17 -4.53 20.47
N LEU A 290 -1.48 -4.64 20.73
CA LEU A 290 -2.25 -3.62 21.44
C LEU A 290 -2.75 -4.11 22.81
N ASP A 291 -2.41 -3.34 23.83
CA ASP A 291 -3.03 -3.32 25.14
C ASP A 291 -3.27 -1.87 25.61
N ASP A 292 -3.87 -1.70 26.78
CA ASP A 292 -4.17 -0.39 27.34
C ASP A 292 -2.91 0.50 27.51
N ASP A 293 -1.75 -0.09 27.78
CA ASP A 293 -0.47 0.64 27.91
C ASP A 293 0.04 1.11 26.54
N ILE A 294 -0.01 0.25 25.53
CA ILE A 294 0.38 0.61 24.16
C ILE A 294 -0.53 1.73 23.63
N VAL A 295 -1.83 1.67 23.87
CA VAL A 295 -2.75 2.74 23.45
C VAL A 295 -2.41 4.07 24.15
N ARG A 296 -2.06 4.05 25.44
CA ARG A 296 -1.55 5.24 26.15
C ARG A 296 -0.26 5.76 25.53
N LEU A 297 0.68 4.88 25.19
CA LEU A 297 1.92 5.25 24.52
C LEU A 297 1.66 5.85 23.13
N MET A 298 0.74 5.29 22.35
CA MET A 298 0.33 5.87 21.06
C MET A 298 -0.18 7.32 21.22
N ASN A 299 -1.10 7.55 22.16
CA ASN A 299 -1.62 8.89 22.42
C ASN A 299 -0.51 9.88 22.84
N ARG A 300 0.41 9.44 23.72
CA ARG A 300 1.57 10.22 24.13
C ARG A 300 2.58 10.45 23.00
N ALA A 301 2.75 9.51 22.09
CA ALA A 301 3.64 9.63 20.93
C ALA A 301 3.11 10.60 19.87
N GLY A 302 1.81 10.91 19.89
CA GLY A 302 1.18 11.86 18.98
C GLY A 302 0.14 11.26 18.04
N PHE A 303 -0.32 10.03 18.29
CA PHE A 303 -1.46 9.47 17.57
C PHE A 303 -2.77 10.11 18.07
N SER A 304 -3.48 10.77 17.15
CA SER A 304 -4.83 11.30 17.39
C SER A 304 -5.94 10.33 16.99
N GLU A 305 -5.59 9.28 16.26
CA GLU A 305 -6.50 8.22 15.83
C GLU A 305 -5.90 6.83 16.05
N LEU A 306 -6.78 5.87 16.34
CA LEU A 306 -6.49 4.45 16.40
C LEU A 306 -7.31 3.73 15.33
N ASN A 307 -6.60 3.24 14.33
CA ASN A 307 -7.12 2.52 13.18
C ASN A 307 -6.87 1.02 13.40
N ILE A 308 -7.90 0.22 13.70
CA ILE A 308 -7.73 -1.20 14.07
C ILE A 308 -8.32 -2.11 12.98
N SER A 309 -7.56 -3.11 12.56
CA SER A 309 -7.98 -4.08 11.53
C SER A 309 -8.60 -5.33 12.16
N LEU A 310 -9.94 -5.40 12.17
CA LEU A 310 -10.74 -6.53 12.69
C LEU A 310 -10.81 -7.72 11.72
N MET A 311 -10.79 -7.45 10.41
CA MET A 311 -11.12 -8.42 9.35
C MET A 311 -12.61 -8.86 9.33
N SER A 312 -13.10 -9.53 10.37
CA SER A 312 -14.48 -10.01 10.50
C SER A 312 -14.74 -10.34 11.97
N HIS A 313 -15.98 -10.23 12.45
CA HIS A 313 -16.35 -10.61 13.82
C HIS A 313 -16.56 -12.14 13.97
N SER A 314 -16.73 -12.87 12.86
CA SER A 314 -16.94 -14.32 12.87
C SER A 314 -15.66 -15.11 13.20
N PRO A 315 -15.63 -15.85 14.33
CA PRO A 315 -14.48 -16.69 14.67
C PRO A 315 -14.23 -17.80 13.64
N ASP A 316 -15.26 -18.22 12.90
CA ASP A 316 -15.13 -19.22 11.85
C ASP A 316 -14.36 -18.67 10.63
N LEU A 317 -14.77 -17.50 10.12
CA LEU A 317 -14.08 -16.82 9.03
C LEU A 317 -12.63 -16.51 9.40
N GLN A 318 -12.41 -16.00 10.61
CA GLN A 318 -11.08 -15.75 11.16
C GLN A 318 -10.17 -16.99 11.11
N ARG A 319 -10.68 -18.15 11.56
CA ARG A 319 -9.91 -19.41 11.47
C ARG A 319 -9.66 -19.83 10.03
N ARG A 320 -10.68 -19.81 9.17
CA ARG A 320 -10.55 -20.21 7.75
C ARG A 320 -9.52 -19.37 7.00
N HIS A 321 -9.44 -18.08 7.31
CA HIS A 321 -8.50 -17.15 6.69
C HIS A 321 -7.18 -17.01 7.45
N GLY A 322 -6.94 -17.78 8.51
CA GLY A 322 -5.68 -17.77 9.24
C GLY A 322 -5.39 -16.46 9.99
N ARG A 323 -6.44 -15.76 10.43
CA ARG A 323 -6.36 -14.53 11.22
C ARG A 323 -7.31 -14.59 12.43
N PRO A 324 -6.98 -15.39 13.47
CA PRO A 324 -7.77 -15.41 14.71
C PRO A 324 -7.76 -14.03 15.35
N PHE A 325 -8.90 -13.60 15.90
CA PHE A 325 -9.04 -12.26 16.46
C PHE A 325 -9.88 -12.26 17.74
N ASP A 326 -9.35 -11.65 18.79
CA ASP A 326 -10.05 -11.52 20.07
C ASP A 326 -10.95 -10.27 20.06
N SER A 327 -12.25 -10.50 19.87
CA SER A 327 -13.24 -9.41 19.86
C SER A 327 -13.44 -8.77 21.24
N ILE A 328 -13.16 -9.48 22.34
CA ILE A 328 -13.23 -8.93 23.70
C ILE A 328 -12.06 -7.97 23.92
N GLN A 329 -10.84 -8.40 23.56
CA GLN A 329 -9.68 -7.51 23.58
C GLN A 329 -9.91 -6.30 22.68
N PHE A 330 -10.42 -6.48 21.47
CA PHE A 330 -10.76 -5.38 20.57
C PHE A 330 -11.68 -4.34 21.21
N ALA A 331 -12.79 -4.80 21.81
CA ALA A 331 -13.72 -3.92 22.51
C ALA A 331 -13.02 -3.13 23.62
N ARG A 332 -12.17 -3.80 24.43
CA ARG A 332 -11.38 -3.15 25.48
C ARG A 332 -10.45 -2.06 24.91
N ILE A 333 -9.69 -2.38 23.86
CA ILE A 333 -8.75 -1.45 23.21
C ILE A 333 -9.47 -0.25 22.60
N ALA A 334 -10.58 -0.48 21.89
CA ALA A 334 -11.40 0.58 21.33
C ALA A 334 -11.91 1.53 22.43
N GLN A 335 -12.42 0.99 23.54
CA GLN A 335 -12.89 1.81 24.66
C GLN A 335 -11.75 2.56 25.37
N ALA A 336 -10.59 1.92 25.54
CA ALA A 336 -9.41 2.57 26.13
C ALA A 336 -8.96 3.77 25.28
N ALA A 337 -8.89 3.62 23.96
CA ALA A 337 -8.53 4.70 23.04
C ALA A 337 -9.54 5.84 23.06
N ARG A 338 -10.84 5.52 23.07
CA ARG A 338 -11.91 6.53 23.17
C ARG A 338 -11.85 7.32 24.47
N LYS A 339 -11.56 6.67 25.61
CA LYS A 339 -11.38 7.34 26.91
C LYS A 339 -10.20 8.33 26.92
N LEU A 340 -9.20 8.12 26.06
CA LEU A 340 -8.09 9.05 25.84
C LEU A 340 -8.40 10.14 24.81
N GLY A 341 -9.63 10.21 24.29
CA GLY A 341 -10.06 11.18 23.29
C GLY A 341 -9.56 10.89 21.87
N MET A 342 -9.03 9.68 21.60
CA MET A 342 -8.62 9.28 20.25
C MET A 342 -9.85 8.97 19.38
N ASN A 343 -9.77 9.31 18.10
CA ASN A 343 -10.73 8.81 17.11
C ASN A 343 -10.45 7.33 16.85
N VAL A 344 -11.45 6.46 17.00
CA VAL A 344 -11.28 5.03 16.73
C VAL A 344 -11.99 4.66 15.43
N ARG A 345 -11.24 4.05 14.51
CA ARG A 345 -11.74 3.49 13.25
C ARG A 345 -11.50 1.99 13.25
N ALA A 346 -12.53 1.25 12.87
CA ALA A 346 -12.48 -0.19 12.76
C ALA A 346 -12.62 -0.60 11.30
N TYR A 347 -11.64 -1.34 10.79
CA TYR A 347 -11.67 -1.91 9.46
C TYR A 347 -12.12 -3.37 9.50
N PHE A 348 -13.08 -3.73 8.65
CA PHE A 348 -13.42 -5.11 8.36
C PHE A 348 -13.43 -5.32 6.85
N ILE A 349 -13.31 -6.57 6.41
CA ILE A 349 -13.34 -6.92 4.99
C ILE A 349 -14.78 -7.23 4.58
N LEU A 350 -15.24 -6.57 3.53
CA LEU A 350 -16.55 -6.78 2.91
C LEU A 350 -16.38 -7.55 1.61
N GLY A 351 -17.09 -8.68 1.46
CA GLY A 351 -16.99 -9.53 0.27
C GLY A 351 -15.92 -10.61 0.34
N LEU A 352 -15.47 -10.97 1.54
CA LEU A 352 -14.45 -12.01 1.72
C LEU A 352 -15.02 -13.39 1.30
N PRO A 353 -14.23 -14.31 0.69
CA PRO A 353 -14.73 -15.62 0.30
C PRO A 353 -15.36 -16.39 1.47
N GLY A 354 -16.60 -16.82 1.27
CA GLY A 354 -17.41 -17.55 2.25
C GLY A 354 -18.02 -16.68 3.36
N GLN A 355 -18.12 -15.37 3.14
CA GLN A 355 -18.84 -14.41 3.97
C GLN A 355 -20.31 -14.31 3.55
N THR A 356 -21.22 -14.31 4.53
CA THR A 356 -22.68 -14.13 4.34
C THR A 356 -23.13 -12.72 4.71
N ILE A 357 -24.33 -12.33 4.27
CA ILE A 357 -24.92 -11.04 4.63
C ILE A 357 -25.14 -10.93 6.14
N GLU A 358 -25.59 -12.00 6.79
CA GLU A 358 -25.83 -12.07 8.23
C GLU A 358 -24.55 -11.80 9.01
N GLU A 359 -23.43 -12.41 8.61
CA GLU A 359 -22.13 -12.20 9.26
C GLU A 359 -21.65 -10.76 9.15
N VAL A 360 -21.82 -10.14 7.97
CA VAL A 360 -21.46 -8.73 7.79
C VAL A 360 -22.30 -7.84 8.70
N ARG A 361 -23.61 -8.11 8.81
CA ARG A 361 -24.50 -7.36 9.70
C ARG A 361 -24.12 -7.52 11.17
N GLU A 362 -23.77 -8.73 11.59
CA GLU A 362 -23.25 -8.99 12.95
C GLU A 362 -21.96 -8.21 13.22
N THR A 363 -21.03 -8.20 12.26
CA THR A 363 -19.79 -7.42 12.35
C THR A 363 -20.08 -5.91 12.45
N ILE A 364 -20.96 -5.38 11.59
CA ILE A 364 -21.35 -3.96 11.63
C ILE A 364 -22.01 -3.63 12.97
N ALA A 365 -22.96 -4.45 13.43
CA ALA A 365 -23.67 -4.24 14.69
C ALA A 365 -22.71 -4.22 15.89
N PHE A 366 -21.77 -5.18 15.95
CA PHE A 366 -20.72 -5.22 16.97
C PHE A 366 -19.89 -3.93 16.99
N LEU A 367 -19.45 -3.44 15.83
CA LEU A 367 -18.64 -2.22 15.75
C LEU A 367 -19.43 -0.95 16.11
N LEU A 368 -20.70 -0.87 15.69
CA LEU A 368 -21.57 0.27 16.02
C LEU A 368 -21.88 0.32 17.52
N ASP A 369 -22.08 -0.82 18.19
CA ASP A 369 -22.28 -0.90 19.64
C ASP A 369 -21.07 -0.36 20.43
N LEU A 370 -19.86 -0.58 19.90
CA LEU A 370 -18.63 -0.01 20.47
C LEU A 370 -18.50 1.51 20.26
N GLY A 371 -19.37 2.14 19.46
CA GLY A 371 -19.33 3.57 19.14
C GLY A 371 -18.05 3.98 18.42
N VAL A 372 -17.50 3.10 17.58
CA VAL A 372 -16.34 3.39 16.71
C VAL A 372 -16.82 3.68 15.30
N ARG A 373 -15.98 4.33 14.48
CA ARG A 373 -16.29 4.55 13.07
C ARG A 373 -16.03 3.27 12.28
N VAL A 374 -17.00 2.86 11.48
CA VAL A 374 -16.97 1.57 10.77
C VAL A 374 -16.51 1.74 9.33
N PHE A 375 -15.41 1.12 8.95
CA PHE A 375 -14.82 1.23 7.62
C PHE A 375 -14.79 -0.14 6.91
N PRO A 376 -15.73 -0.41 5.99
CA PRO A 376 -15.67 -1.58 5.14
C PRO A 376 -14.56 -1.46 4.08
N SER A 377 -13.62 -2.39 4.11
CA SER A 377 -12.61 -2.60 3.06
C SER A 377 -13.15 -3.63 2.08
N VAL A 378 -13.57 -3.18 0.89
CA VAL A 378 -14.10 -4.07 -0.15
C VAL A 378 -13.01 -5.02 -0.63
N TYR A 379 -13.29 -6.32 -0.55
CA TYR A 379 -12.38 -7.37 -0.99
C TYR A 379 -12.20 -7.33 -2.51
N TYR A 380 -10.98 -7.57 -2.94
CA TYR A 380 -10.62 -7.80 -4.32
C TYR A 380 -9.53 -8.87 -4.35
N ASP A 381 -9.60 -9.75 -5.33
CA ASP A 381 -8.69 -10.87 -5.46
C ASP A 381 -7.70 -10.59 -6.59
N VAL A 382 -6.44 -10.38 -6.24
CA VAL A 382 -5.39 -10.13 -7.24
C VAL A 382 -4.78 -11.41 -7.78
N LEU A 383 -5.21 -12.60 -7.34
CA LEU A 383 -4.76 -13.93 -7.79
C LEU A 383 -5.65 -14.54 -8.88
N VAL A 384 -6.68 -13.81 -9.31
CA VAL A 384 -7.54 -14.19 -10.45
C VAL A 384 -6.78 -14.19 -11.79
N PRO A 385 -7.35 -14.81 -12.84
CA PRO A 385 -6.79 -14.77 -14.19
C PRO A 385 -6.52 -13.34 -14.71
N PRO A 386 -5.51 -13.14 -15.59
CA PRO A 386 -5.09 -11.81 -16.03
C PRO A 386 -6.16 -10.93 -16.69
N ASP A 387 -7.12 -11.53 -17.37
CA ASP A 387 -8.25 -10.85 -17.99
C ASP A 387 -9.22 -10.23 -16.99
N GLU A 388 -9.21 -10.70 -15.74
CA GLU A 388 -10.04 -10.17 -14.65
C GLU A 388 -9.32 -9.11 -13.80
N TRP A 389 -7.99 -9.00 -13.86
CA TRP A 389 -7.21 -8.10 -12.98
C TRP A 389 -7.76 -6.68 -12.94
N LYS A 390 -8.07 -6.10 -14.10
CA LYS A 390 -8.60 -4.73 -14.21
C LYS A 390 -9.88 -4.55 -13.39
N MET A 391 -10.70 -5.59 -13.29
CA MET A 391 -12.00 -5.58 -12.62
C MET A 391 -11.87 -5.58 -11.10
N GLN A 392 -10.74 -6.05 -10.57
CA GLN A 392 -10.45 -6.24 -9.15
C GLN A 392 -10.17 -4.92 -8.40
N ARG A 393 -10.92 -3.87 -8.73
CA ARG A 393 -10.88 -2.58 -8.03
C ARG A 393 -11.86 -2.64 -6.87
N SER A 394 -11.43 -2.26 -5.67
CA SER A 394 -12.32 -2.14 -4.51
C SER A 394 -13.52 -1.22 -4.79
N SER A 395 -13.31 -0.16 -5.57
CA SER A 395 -14.38 0.76 -6.01
C SER A 395 -15.29 0.20 -7.11
N ALA A 396 -15.10 -1.03 -7.56
CA ALA A 396 -15.95 -1.70 -8.54
C ALA A 396 -16.82 -2.81 -7.94
N PHE A 397 -16.56 -3.23 -6.68
CA PHE A 397 -17.34 -4.28 -6.01
C PHE A 397 -17.48 -5.52 -6.91
N TYR A 398 -16.40 -5.90 -7.59
CA TYR A 398 -16.47 -6.89 -8.65
C TYR A 398 -16.70 -8.30 -8.10
N THR A 399 -15.98 -8.66 -7.04
CA THR A 399 -16.03 -9.97 -6.39
C THR A 399 -17.35 -10.15 -5.64
N GLU A 400 -18.10 -11.19 -5.98
CA GLU A 400 -19.32 -11.62 -5.29
C GLU A 400 -19.05 -12.93 -4.52
N THR A 401 -19.80 -13.20 -3.45
CA THR A 401 -19.76 -14.50 -2.78
C THR A 401 -20.99 -15.31 -3.18
N VAL A 402 -21.02 -16.61 -2.85
CA VAL A 402 -22.22 -17.46 -3.06
C VAL A 402 -23.44 -16.90 -2.34
N ASP A 403 -23.22 -16.22 -1.21
CA ASP A 403 -24.25 -15.74 -0.29
C ASP A 403 -24.47 -14.22 -0.34
N MET A 404 -23.70 -13.48 -1.15
CA MET A 404 -23.73 -12.03 -1.16
C MET A 404 -23.45 -11.46 -2.56
N THR A 405 -24.49 -10.89 -3.15
CA THR A 405 -24.40 -10.22 -4.46
C THR A 405 -23.72 -8.87 -4.33
N ARG A 406 -23.38 -8.27 -5.47
CA ARG A 406 -22.88 -6.90 -5.55
C ARG A 406 -23.87 -5.88 -5.00
N ASP A 407 -25.18 -6.08 -5.22
CA ASP A 407 -26.21 -5.17 -4.69
C ASP A 407 -26.22 -5.21 -3.15
N ASP A 408 -26.04 -6.40 -2.57
CA ASP A 408 -25.92 -6.57 -1.13
C ASP A 408 -24.67 -5.88 -0.58
N GLN A 409 -23.52 -6.06 -1.23
CA GLN A 409 -22.28 -5.39 -0.81
C GLN A 409 -22.38 -3.86 -0.89
N VAL A 410 -22.93 -3.30 -1.97
CA VAL A 410 -23.09 -1.85 -2.09
C VAL A 410 -24.03 -1.32 -1.00
N ARG A 411 -25.11 -2.05 -0.72
CA ARG A 411 -26.04 -1.72 0.37
C ARG A 411 -25.34 -1.70 1.73
N LEU A 412 -24.64 -2.78 2.08
CA LEU A 412 -23.92 -2.92 3.36
C LEU A 412 -22.80 -1.88 3.49
N PHE A 413 -22.07 -1.61 2.40
CA PHE A 413 -21.05 -0.56 2.37
C PHE A 413 -21.63 0.82 2.70
N ASN A 414 -22.77 1.15 2.10
CA ASN A 414 -23.45 2.43 2.33
C ASN A 414 -24.08 2.52 3.73
N GLU A 415 -24.52 1.41 4.32
CA GLU A 415 -24.97 1.36 5.72
C GLU A 415 -23.84 1.76 6.69
N CYS A 416 -22.59 1.37 6.41
CA CYS A 416 -21.45 1.84 7.19
C CYS A 416 -21.21 3.34 7.01
N ARG A 417 -21.44 3.92 5.83
CA ARG A 417 -21.17 5.34 5.55
C ARG A 417 -22.02 6.31 6.35
N SER A 418 -23.23 5.93 6.76
CA SER A 418 -24.04 6.75 7.66
C SER A 418 -23.42 6.92 9.06
N SER A 419 -22.38 6.16 9.39
CA SER A 419 -21.65 6.25 10.67
C SER A 419 -20.31 7.02 10.59
N TRP A 420 -19.96 7.59 9.42
CA TRP A 420 -18.63 8.17 9.14
C TRP A 420 -18.39 9.58 9.66
#